data_AF-A0ABC8S521-F1
#
_entry.id   AF-A0ABC8S521-F1
#
_cell.length_a   1.000
_cell.length_b   1.000
_cell.length_c   1.000
_cell.angle_alpha   90.00
_cell.angle_beta   90.00
_cell.angle_gamma   90.00
#
_symmetry.space_group_name_H-M   'P 1'
#
loop_
_entity.id
_entity.type
_entity.pdbx_description
1 polymer ?
#
loop_
_entity_poly.entity_id
_entity_poly.type
_entity_poly.pdbx_seq_one_letter_code
_entity_poly.pdbx_strand_id
1 'polypeptide(L)'
;MHGFGVYRFANGQRYEGAWHEGRRQGLGMYTFRNGETQSGHWQNGILDVPSSQNSTYPVSPIAVYHSKVLNSVQEARRAAEKAYDVAKVDDRVNRDVAAANKAANAARVAAVKAVQKQMHRRSNSDEISVPPV
;
A
#
# COMPACT_ATOMS: atom_id res chain seq x y z
N MET A 1 -18.87 -15.83 6.94
CA MET A 1 -17.88 -14.93 6.30
C MET A 1 -17.58 -13.78 7.23
N HIS A 2 -16.29 -13.47 7.44
CA HIS A 2 -15.84 -12.32 8.23
C HIS A 2 -14.79 -11.56 7.41
N GLY A 3 -14.76 -10.23 7.53
CA GLY A 3 -13.83 -9.36 6.81
C GLY A 3 -14.48 -8.55 5.69
N PHE A 4 -13.69 -7.80 4.92
CA PHE A 4 -14.20 -6.99 3.81
C PHE A 4 -14.39 -7.84 2.55
N GLY A 5 -15.48 -7.63 1.83
CA GLY A 5 -15.78 -8.42 0.64
C GLY A 5 -16.78 -7.77 -0.31
N VAL A 6 -16.66 -8.12 -1.58
CA VAL A 6 -17.59 -7.72 -2.63
C VAL A 6 -18.50 -8.88 -2.94
N TYR A 7 -19.80 -8.67 -2.80
CA TYR A 7 -20.83 -9.63 -3.17
C TYR A 7 -21.64 -9.10 -4.35
N ARG A 8 -21.69 -9.87 -5.43
CA ARG A 8 -22.48 -9.57 -6.61
C ARG A 8 -23.72 -10.44 -6.59
N PHE A 9 -24.87 -9.81 -6.55
CA PHE A 9 -26.15 -10.50 -6.59
C PHE A 9 -26.49 -10.88 -8.03
N ALA A 10 -27.17 -12.01 -8.20
CA ALA A 10 -27.64 -12.47 -9.52
C ALA A 10 -28.60 -11.47 -10.20
N ASN A 11 -29.25 -10.61 -9.41
CA ASN A 11 -30.12 -9.54 -9.89
C ASN A 11 -29.37 -8.29 -10.41
N GLY A 12 -28.03 -8.34 -10.47
CA GLY A 12 -27.17 -7.26 -10.95
C GLY A 12 -26.81 -6.21 -9.88
N GLN A 13 -27.28 -6.37 -8.65
CA GLN A 13 -26.91 -5.51 -7.53
C GLN A 13 -25.52 -5.90 -7.01
N ARG A 14 -24.82 -4.96 -6.38
CA ARG A 14 -23.49 -5.19 -5.82
C ARG A 14 -23.43 -4.63 -4.41
N TYR A 15 -22.92 -5.41 -3.48
CA TYR A 15 -22.53 -4.92 -2.17
C TYR A 15 -21.01 -5.00 -2.03
N GLU A 16 -20.42 -3.98 -1.44
CA GLU A 16 -19.00 -3.90 -1.15
C GLU A 16 -18.85 -3.32 0.25
N GLY A 17 -18.37 -4.13 1.19
CA GLY A 17 -18.35 -3.70 2.59
C GLY A 17 -17.80 -4.76 3.52
N ALA A 18 -17.79 -4.42 4.81
CA ALA A 18 -17.40 -5.35 5.85
C ALA A 18 -18.52 -6.36 6.16
N TRP A 19 -18.09 -7.58 6.45
CA TRP A 19 -18.92 -8.73 6.76
C TRP A 19 -18.54 -9.29 8.13
N HIS A 20 -19.54 -9.72 8.86
CA HIS A 20 -19.39 -10.42 10.13
C HIS A 20 -20.45 -11.52 10.21
N GLU A 21 -20.02 -12.78 10.43
CA GLU A 21 -20.89 -13.95 10.49
C GLU A 21 -21.80 -14.14 9.25
N GLY A 22 -21.32 -13.71 8.07
CA GLY A 22 -22.11 -13.76 6.83
C GLY A 22 -23.18 -12.69 6.71
N ARG A 23 -23.23 -11.73 7.65
CA ARG A 23 -24.07 -10.54 7.58
C ARG A 23 -23.23 -9.31 7.27
N ARG A 24 -23.85 -8.31 6.64
CA ARG A 24 -23.24 -7.00 6.38
C ARG A 24 -23.09 -6.26 7.71
N GLN A 25 -21.87 -5.84 8.03
CA GLN A 25 -21.51 -5.25 9.32
C GLN A 25 -20.40 -4.22 9.13
N GLY A 26 -20.51 -3.03 9.72
CA GLY A 26 -19.57 -1.94 9.53
C GLY A 26 -19.79 -1.17 8.23
N LEU A 27 -18.79 -0.43 7.77
CA LEU A 27 -18.92 0.42 6.58
C LEU A 27 -19.10 -0.42 5.31
N GLY A 28 -20.06 -0.02 4.47
CA GLY A 28 -20.31 -0.67 3.20
C GLY A 28 -21.16 0.15 2.24
N MET A 29 -21.03 -0.17 0.96
CA MET A 29 -21.69 0.46 -0.17
C MET A 29 -22.52 -0.58 -0.93
N TYR A 30 -23.76 -0.23 -1.21
CA TYR A 30 -24.71 -1.02 -1.98
C TYR A 30 -25.06 -0.32 -3.28
N THR A 31 -24.78 -0.96 -4.41
CA THR A 31 -25.14 -0.50 -5.75
C THR A 31 -26.38 -1.26 -6.22
N PHE A 32 -27.43 -0.51 -6.52
CA PHE A 32 -28.66 -1.00 -7.11
C PHE A 32 -28.50 -1.21 -8.62
N ARG A 33 -29.43 -1.98 -9.21
CA ARG A 33 -29.43 -2.29 -10.66
C ARG A 33 -29.59 -1.04 -11.53
N ASN A 34 -30.25 0.01 -11.02
CA ASN A 34 -30.41 1.30 -11.67
C ASN A 34 -29.11 2.16 -11.64
N GLY A 35 -28.04 1.68 -11.00
CA GLY A 35 -26.79 2.41 -10.81
C GLY A 35 -26.77 3.33 -9.58
N GLU A 36 -27.88 3.42 -8.85
CA GLU A 36 -27.94 4.16 -7.59
C GLU A 36 -27.06 3.48 -6.54
N THR A 37 -26.40 4.27 -5.70
CA THR A 37 -25.51 3.76 -4.66
C THR A 37 -25.91 4.30 -3.31
N GLN A 38 -26.00 3.42 -2.31
CA GLN A 38 -26.21 3.76 -0.91
C GLN A 38 -24.99 3.33 -0.12
N SER A 39 -24.38 4.26 0.61
CA SER A 39 -23.23 4.00 1.47
C SER A 39 -23.54 4.42 2.89
N GLY A 40 -23.00 3.69 3.85
CA GLY A 40 -23.13 4.02 5.27
C GLY A 40 -22.72 2.86 6.17
N HIS A 41 -23.08 2.98 7.45
CA HIS A 41 -22.74 1.99 8.46
C HIS A 41 -23.80 0.89 8.49
N TRP A 42 -23.38 -0.37 8.34
CA TRP A 42 -24.26 -1.54 8.37
C TRP A 42 -24.21 -2.20 9.73
N GLN A 43 -25.35 -2.52 10.30
CA GLN A 43 -25.44 -3.29 11.54
C GLN A 43 -26.48 -4.40 11.38
N ASN A 44 -26.05 -5.65 11.53
CA ASN A 44 -26.89 -6.84 11.36
C ASN A 44 -27.61 -6.91 10.01
N GLY A 45 -27.00 -6.36 8.95
CA GLY A 45 -27.62 -6.32 7.62
C GLY A 45 -28.53 -5.13 7.35
N ILE A 46 -28.72 -4.23 8.31
CA ILE A 46 -29.51 -2.99 8.18
C ILE A 46 -28.54 -1.83 7.96
N LEU A 47 -28.81 -0.99 6.96
CA LEU A 47 -28.06 0.25 6.75
C LEU A 47 -28.58 1.30 7.73
N ASP A 48 -27.70 1.79 8.59
CA ASP A 48 -27.94 2.95 9.43
C ASP A 48 -27.84 4.19 8.54
N VAL A 49 -28.99 4.61 8.01
CA VAL A 49 -29.14 5.87 7.29
C VAL A 49 -29.63 6.89 8.31
N PRO A 50 -28.92 8.00 8.57
CA PRO A 50 -29.50 9.07 9.36
C PRO A 50 -30.72 9.59 8.60
N SER A 51 -31.91 9.30 9.14
CA SER A 51 -33.18 9.58 8.51
C SER A 51 -33.31 11.08 8.23
N SER A 52 -33.19 11.47 6.96
CA SER A 52 -33.63 12.78 6.48
C SER A 52 -35.16 12.75 6.41
N GLN A 53 -35.81 12.96 7.56
CA GLN A 53 -37.23 13.27 7.59
C GLN A 53 -37.39 14.79 7.38
N ASN A 54 -38.25 15.16 6.43
CA ASN A 54 -38.64 16.50 5.95
C ASN A 54 -37.73 17.21 4.93
N SER A 55 -38.11 17.19 3.64
CA SER A 55 -38.95 18.27 3.08
C SER A 55 -39.43 17.97 1.65
N THR A 56 -40.71 18.24 1.43
CA THR A 56 -41.48 18.48 0.20
C THR A 56 -40.68 19.19 -0.94
N TYR A 57 -40.66 18.59 -2.15
CA TYR A 57 -40.29 19.01 -3.54
C TYR A 57 -39.65 20.40 -3.85
N PRO A 58 -38.90 20.63 -4.99
CA PRO A 58 -38.37 19.74 -6.02
C PRO A 58 -36.87 20.01 -6.28
N VAL A 59 -35.97 19.59 -5.40
CA VAL A 59 -34.56 19.42 -5.77
C VAL A 59 -34.10 18.14 -5.10
N SER A 60 -33.77 17.15 -5.92
CA SER A 60 -33.46 15.80 -5.46
C SER A 60 -32.46 15.83 -4.28
N PRO A 61 -32.83 15.28 -3.10
CA PRO A 61 -31.95 15.20 -1.92
C PRO A 61 -30.59 14.54 -2.18
N ILE A 62 -30.48 13.83 -3.32
CA ILE A 62 -29.30 13.18 -3.87
C ILE A 62 -28.10 14.15 -4.01
N ALA A 63 -28.32 15.45 -4.26
CA ALA A 63 -27.22 16.39 -4.52
C ALA A 63 -26.33 16.66 -3.30
N VAL A 64 -26.88 16.60 -2.08
CA VAL A 64 -26.14 16.96 -0.85
C VAL A 64 -25.33 15.79 -0.30
N TYR A 65 -25.77 14.54 -0.53
CA TYR A 65 -24.96 13.34 -0.20
C TYR A 65 -23.84 13.11 -1.22
N HIS A 66 -24.05 13.50 -2.48
CA HIS A 66 -23.06 13.39 -3.53
C HIS A 66 -21.77 14.16 -3.21
N SER A 67 -21.86 15.34 -2.58
CA SER A 67 -20.68 16.18 -2.31
C SER A 67 -19.76 15.63 -1.21
N LYS A 68 -20.30 15.08 -0.11
CA LYS A 68 -19.47 14.49 0.94
C LYS A 68 -18.80 13.20 0.49
N VAL A 69 -19.53 12.34 -0.22
CA VAL A 69 -18.99 11.09 -0.75
C VAL A 69 -17.94 11.39 -1.81
N LEU A 70 -18.20 12.29 -2.77
CA LEU A 70 -17.20 12.69 -3.76
C LEU A 70 -15.94 13.28 -3.12
N ASN A 71 -16.08 14.17 -2.15
CA ASN A 71 -14.92 14.75 -1.47
C ASN A 71 -14.12 13.68 -0.74
N SER A 72 -14.79 12.75 -0.03
CA SER A 72 -14.11 11.65 0.65
C SER A 72 -13.40 10.70 -0.32
N VAL A 73 -13.98 10.43 -1.48
CA VAL A 73 -13.39 9.57 -2.53
C VAL A 73 -12.24 10.28 -3.23
N GLN A 74 -12.34 11.59 -3.48
CA GLN A 74 -11.30 12.38 -4.09
C GLN A 74 -10.08 12.53 -3.17
N GLU A 75 -10.30 12.77 -1.87
CA GLU A 75 -9.26 12.78 -0.84
C GLU A 75 -8.57 11.41 -0.75
N ALA A 76 -9.35 10.33 -0.68
CA ALA A 76 -8.82 8.96 -0.64
C ALA A 76 -8.00 8.62 -1.90
N ARG A 77 -8.47 9.03 -3.08
CA ARG A 77 -7.75 8.83 -4.36
C ARG A 77 -6.43 9.61 -4.38
N ARG A 78 -6.44 10.87 -3.94
CA ARG A 78 -5.24 11.71 -3.87
C ARG A 78 -4.23 11.15 -2.87
N ALA A 79 -4.70 10.64 -1.72
CA ALA A 79 -3.86 9.98 -0.74
C ALA A 79 -3.26 8.68 -1.29
N ALA A 80 -4.03 7.87 -2.01
CA ALA A 80 -3.56 6.63 -2.64
C ALA A 80 -2.54 6.89 -3.77
N GLU A 81 -2.76 7.92 -4.60
CA GLU A 81 -1.82 8.33 -5.65
C GLU A 81 -0.52 8.85 -5.05
N LYS A 82 -0.60 9.67 -4.00
CA LYS A 82 0.57 10.11 -3.24
C LYS A 82 1.32 8.93 -2.61
N ALA A 83 0.60 7.95 -2.06
CA ALA A 83 1.21 6.75 -1.48
C ALA A 83 1.90 5.87 -2.54
N TYR A 84 1.31 5.76 -3.73
CA TYR A 84 1.92 5.06 -4.87
C TYR A 84 3.22 5.75 -5.34
N ASP A 85 3.22 7.08 -5.42
CA ASP A 85 4.43 7.83 -5.77
C ASP A 85 5.50 7.72 -4.67
N VAL A 86 5.11 7.75 -3.40
CA VAL A 86 6.02 7.51 -2.27
C VAL A 86 6.63 6.11 -2.34
N ALA A 87 5.86 5.07 -2.65
CA ALA A 87 6.38 3.71 -2.82
C ALA A 87 7.39 3.62 -3.98
N LYS A 88 7.16 4.34 -5.08
CA LYS A 88 8.09 4.43 -6.20
C LYS A 88 9.39 5.18 -5.85
N VAL A 89 9.29 6.21 -5.02
CA VAL A 89 10.44 6.94 -4.48
C VAL A 89 11.22 6.03 -3.53
N ASP A 90 10.56 5.27 -2.66
CA ASP A 90 11.19 4.30 -1.76
C ASP A 90 11.94 3.20 -2.54
N ASP A 91 11.38 2.67 -3.63
CA ASP A 91 12.09 1.70 -4.48
C ASP A 91 13.36 2.30 -5.11
N ARG A 92 13.31 3.57 -5.51
CA ARG A 92 14.46 4.27 -6.08
C ARG A 92 15.53 4.51 -5.03
N VAL A 93 15.14 5.03 -3.87
CA VAL A 93 16.05 5.25 -2.73
C VAL A 93 16.64 3.93 -2.23
N ASN A 94 15.84 2.86 -2.12
CA ASN A 94 16.31 1.54 -1.71
C ASN A 94 17.33 0.96 -2.71
N ARG A 95 17.13 1.15 -4.03
CA ARG A 95 18.14 0.78 -5.03
C ARG A 95 19.43 1.59 -4.89
N ASP A 96 19.32 2.90 -4.71
CA ASP A 96 20.47 3.78 -4.59
C ASP A 96 21.29 3.44 -3.33
N VAL A 97 20.61 3.21 -2.20
CA VAL A 97 21.22 2.76 -0.93
C VAL A 97 21.85 1.38 -1.09
N ALA A 98 21.18 0.42 -1.75
CA ALA A 98 21.74 -0.91 -1.99
C ALA A 98 22.99 -0.87 -2.89
N ALA A 99 22.98 -0.04 -3.94
CA ALA A 99 24.13 0.15 -4.82
C ALA A 99 25.32 0.77 -4.08
N ALA A 100 25.07 1.80 -3.25
CA ALA A 100 26.09 2.44 -2.43
C ALA A 100 26.69 1.45 -1.42
N ASN A 101 25.86 0.67 -0.72
CA ASN A 101 26.29 -0.36 0.22
C ASN A 101 27.10 -1.46 -0.46
N LYS A 102 26.69 -1.90 -1.66
CA LYS A 102 27.44 -2.89 -2.44
C LYS A 102 28.83 -2.36 -2.83
N ALA A 103 28.92 -1.11 -3.27
CA ALA A 103 30.19 -0.48 -3.64
C ALA A 103 31.13 -0.32 -2.43
N ALA A 104 30.61 0.15 -1.29
CA ALA A 104 31.37 0.29 -0.06
C ALA A 104 31.90 -1.06 0.46
N ASN A 105 31.06 -2.10 0.42
CA ASN A 105 31.46 -3.45 0.81
C ASN A 105 32.51 -4.02 -0.15
N ALA A 106 32.36 -3.82 -1.46
CA ALA A 106 33.35 -4.25 -2.45
C ALA A 106 34.70 -3.55 -2.24
N ALA A 107 34.71 -2.25 -1.95
CA ALA A 107 35.92 -1.50 -1.66
C ALA A 107 36.61 -2.00 -0.38
N ARG A 108 35.85 -2.26 0.70
CA ARG A 108 36.41 -2.87 1.92
C ARG A 108 37.03 -4.23 1.64
N VAL A 109 36.33 -5.10 0.90
CA VAL A 109 36.83 -6.44 0.56
C VAL A 109 38.08 -6.36 -0.32
N ALA A 110 38.11 -5.48 -1.30
CA ALA A 110 39.27 -5.28 -2.16
C ALA A 110 40.48 -4.77 -1.36
N ALA A 111 40.28 -3.83 -0.44
CA ALA A 111 41.34 -3.34 0.44
C ALA A 111 41.90 -4.44 1.35
N VAL A 112 41.01 -5.23 1.99
CA VAL A 112 41.43 -6.38 2.82
C VAL A 112 42.18 -7.40 1.99
N LYS A 113 41.71 -7.71 0.77
CA LYS A 113 42.37 -8.64 -0.14
C LYS A 113 43.74 -8.14 -0.60
N ALA A 114 43.88 -6.84 -0.83
CA ALA A 114 45.17 -6.22 -1.17
C ALA A 114 46.15 -6.32 0.00
N VAL A 115 45.72 -6.02 1.23
CA VAL A 115 46.53 -6.17 2.45
C VAL A 115 46.96 -7.63 2.63
N GLN A 116 46.03 -8.57 2.50
CA GLN A 116 46.33 -10.00 2.64
C GLN A 116 47.30 -10.50 1.55
N LYS A 117 47.16 -10.01 0.31
CA LYS A 117 48.10 -10.31 -0.78
C LYS A 117 49.49 -9.74 -0.51
N GLN A 118 49.58 -8.55 0.06
CA GLN A 118 50.85 -7.92 0.43
C GLN A 118 51.54 -8.66 1.59
N MET A 119 50.78 -9.12 2.59
CA MET A 119 51.31 -9.93 3.69
C MET A 119 51.88 -11.27 3.18
N HIS A 120 51.13 -12.00 2.35
CA HIS A 120 51.63 -13.25 1.76
C HIS A 120 52.86 -13.04 0.87
N ARG A 121 52.91 -11.95 0.09
CA ARG A 121 54.09 -11.61 -0.71
C ARG A 121 55.32 -11.32 0.15
N ARG A 122 55.15 -10.66 1.30
CA ARG A 122 56.23 -10.32 2.24
C ARG A 122 56.79 -11.58 2.91
N SER A 123 55.93 -12.50 3.36
CA SER A 123 56.35 -13.80 3.90
C SER A 123 57.14 -14.64 2.89
N ASN A 124 56.77 -14.58 1.60
CA ASN A 124 57.45 -15.34 0.54
C ASN A 124 58.77 -14.69 0.06
N SER A 125 59.00 -13.41 0.37
CA SER A 125 60.27 -12.70 0.09
C SER A 125 61.28 -12.80 1.24
N ASP A 126 60.81 -12.98 2.48
CA ASP A 126 61.68 -13.20 3.64
C ASP A 126 62.32 -14.61 3.63
N GLU A 127 61.77 -15.57 2.87
CA GLU A 127 62.35 -16.92 2.68
C GLU A 127 63.49 -16.97 1.63
N ILE A 128 63.69 -15.94 0.81
CA ILE A 128 64.62 -15.96 -0.34
C ILE A 128 65.92 -15.16 -0.08
N SER A 129 66.05 -14.45 1.05
CA SER A 129 67.29 -13.77 1.43
C SER A 129 68.05 -14.53 2.52
N VAL A 130 68.74 -15.61 2.12
CA VAL A 130 69.91 -16.11 2.88
C VAL A 130 71.12 -15.98 1.94
N PRO A 131 72.05 -15.05 2.18
CA PRO A 131 73.24 -14.93 1.33
C PRO A 131 74.18 -16.10 1.62
N PRO A 132 74.79 -16.74 0.60
CA PRO A 132 75.86 -17.68 0.84
C PRO A 132 77.10 -16.93 1.35
N VAL A 133 77.71 -17.51 2.39
CA VAL A 133 78.98 -17.14 3.03
C VAL A 133 80.16 -17.09 2.07
#